data_AF-H2Y8Q8-F1
#
_entry.id   AF-H2Y8Q8-F1
#
_cell.length_a   1.000
_cell.length_b   1.000
_cell.length_c   1.000
_cell.angle_alpha   90.00
_cell.angle_beta   90.00
_cell.angle_gamma   90.00
#
_symmetry.space_group_name_H-M   'P 1'
#
loop_
_entity.id
_entity.type
_entity.pdbx_description
1 polymer ?
#
loop_
_entity_poly.entity_id
_entity_poly.type
_entity_poly.pdbx_seq_one_letter_code
_entity_poly.pdbx_strand_id
1 'polypeptide(L)'
;APPRSPSGENQPLLSKNRLDAEFINDFPEDSHFQTLVRTAESAIERGVYPVRIPQGSSGSYFVKDLESKKIAVFKPKNEEPYGQLNPKWTKWMHKTCCPCCFGRGCLIPNQGYLSEAGASIIDEKLGLNVVPKTKVVHLVSETFNYNPIDRAKTKTKKYTSEHFPKVGKRFHRIGPW
;
A
#
# COMPACT_ATOMS: atom_id res chain seq x y z
N ALA A 1 49.17 6.70 22.96
CA ALA A 1 47.88 7.29 22.55
C ALA A 1 47.60 6.89 21.11
N PRO A 2 46.50 6.21 20.79
CA PRO A 2 46.13 5.94 19.40
C PRO A 2 45.38 7.15 18.81
N PRO A 3 45.46 7.39 17.49
CA PRO A 3 44.88 8.57 16.85
C PRO A 3 43.35 8.46 16.76
N ARG A 4 42.67 9.58 17.00
CA ARG A 4 41.21 9.72 16.83
C ARG A 4 40.85 9.57 15.36
N SER A 5 40.02 8.59 15.03
CA SER A 5 39.31 8.52 13.76
C SER A 5 38.23 9.62 13.69
N PRO A 6 37.99 10.24 12.53
CA PRO A 6 37.02 11.32 12.40
C PRO A 6 35.60 10.75 12.43
N SER A 7 34.79 11.26 13.34
CA SER A 7 33.34 11.06 13.41
C SER A 7 32.68 11.67 12.17
N GLY A 8 32.51 10.86 11.13
CA GLY A 8 31.63 11.15 10.01
C GLY A 8 30.18 10.86 10.39
N GLU A 9 29.56 11.75 11.17
CA GLU A 9 28.11 11.75 11.40
C GLU A 9 27.38 12.20 10.12
N ASN A 10 27.30 11.32 9.11
CA ASN A 10 26.44 11.53 7.92
C ASN A 10 26.16 10.21 7.19
N GLN A 11 25.80 9.15 7.93
CA GLN A 11 25.17 7.97 7.33
C GLN A 11 23.70 7.90 7.78
N PRO A 12 22.72 7.87 6.86
CA PRO A 12 21.34 7.60 7.24
C PRO A 12 21.28 6.17 7.81
N LEU A 13 20.88 6.06 9.08
CA LEU A 13 20.82 4.81 9.86
C LEU A 13 19.78 3.80 9.34
N LEU A 14 18.98 4.15 8.32
CA LEU A 14 18.14 3.22 7.58
C LEU A 14 18.77 2.93 6.22
N SER A 15 19.31 1.72 6.08
CA SER A 15 19.81 1.26 4.79
C SER A 15 18.66 1.27 3.77
N LYS A 16 18.92 1.87 2.62
CA LYS A 16 17.98 1.92 1.48
C LYS A 16 17.44 0.52 1.11
N ASN A 17 18.28 -0.50 1.31
CA ASN A 17 17.95 -1.92 1.15
C ASN A 17 16.82 -2.42 2.06
N ARG A 18 16.64 -1.86 3.28
CA ARG A 18 15.51 -2.24 4.14
C ARG A 18 14.18 -1.73 3.61
N LEU A 19 14.16 -0.51 3.07
CA LEU A 19 12.95 0.05 2.45
C LEU A 19 12.60 -0.76 1.19
N ASP A 20 13.59 -1.08 0.34
CA ASP A 20 13.36 -1.87 -0.86
C ASP A 20 12.85 -3.29 -0.54
N ALA A 21 13.31 -3.91 0.56
CA ALA A 21 12.79 -5.20 1.03
C ALA A 21 11.36 -5.14 1.58
N GLU A 22 10.96 -4.03 2.20
CA GLU A 22 9.59 -3.85 2.74
C GLU A 22 8.52 -3.75 1.64
N PHE A 23 8.89 -3.36 0.41
CA PHE A 23 7.95 -3.18 -0.70
C PHE A 23 7.86 -4.38 -1.66
N ILE A 24 8.62 -5.46 -1.43
CA ILE A 24 8.61 -6.63 -2.30
C ILE A 24 7.50 -7.60 -1.88
N ASN A 25 6.60 -7.89 -2.81
CA ASN A 25 5.63 -8.98 -2.67
C ASN A 25 6.31 -10.33 -2.95
N ASP A 26 6.72 -11.03 -1.89
CA ASP A 26 7.31 -12.37 -1.96
C ASP A 26 6.63 -13.33 -0.96
N PHE A 27 6.04 -14.39 -1.50
CA PHE A 27 5.23 -15.38 -0.79
C PHE A 27 5.62 -16.80 -1.23
N PRO A 28 6.85 -17.28 -0.94
CA PRO A 28 7.34 -18.58 -1.40
C PRO A 28 6.52 -19.76 -0.86
N GLU A 29 5.93 -19.60 0.33
CA GLU A 29 5.07 -20.60 0.97
C GLU A 29 3.67 -20.74 0.32
N ASP A 30 3.30 -19.82 -0.58
CA ASP A 30 1.97 -19.75 -1.18
C ASP A 30 2.07 -19.35 -2.65
N SER A 31 2.44 -20.32 -3.48
CA SER A 31 2.65 -20.15 -4.91
C SER A 31 1.41 -19.66 -5.65
N HIS A 32 0.22 -20.06 -5.20
CA HIS A 32 -1.04 -19.59 -5.77
C HIS A 32 -1.24 -18.10 -5.50
N PHE A 33 -1.09 -17.65 -4.25
CA PHE A 33 -1.19 -16.24 -3.90
C PHE A 33 -0.11 -15.40 -4.59
N GLN A 34 1.14 -15.89 -4.65
CA GLN A 34 2.21 -15.24 -5.39
C GLN A 34 1.85 -15.04 -6.86
N THR A 35 1.25 -16.04 -7.49
CA THR A 35 0.81 -15.97 -8.90
C THR A 35 -0.25 -14.90 -9.08
N LEU A 36 -1.26 -14.83 -8.21
CA LEU A 36 -2.30 -13.80 -8.26
C LEU A 36 -1.72 -12.39 -8.14
N VAL A 37 -0.76 -12.18 -7.25
CA VAL A 37 -0.09 -10.88 -7.09
C VAL A 37 0.70 -10.52 -8.35
N ARG A 38 1.47 -11.46 -8.92
CA ARG A 38 2.20 -11.25 -10.18
C ARG A 38 1.26 -10.95 -11.35
N THR A 39 0.10 -11.63 -11.43
CA THR A 39 -0.92 -11.33 -12.43
C THR A 39 -1.48 -9.93 -12.27
N ALA A 40 -1.75 -9.49 -11.04
CA ALA A 40 -2.20 -8.13 -10.76
C ALA A 40 -1.16 -7.07 -11.14
N GLU A 41 0.11 -7.26 -10.76
CA GLU A 41 1.22 -6.38 -11.12
C GLU A 41 1.36 -6.26 -12.65
N SER A 42 1.35 -7.40 -13.36
CA SER A 42 1.46 -7.40 -14.82
C SER A 42 0.26 -6.74 -15.51
N ALA A 43 -0.95 -6.92 -14.97
CA ALA A 43 -2.15 -6.26 -15.49
C ALA A 43 -2.05 -4.73 -15.37
N ILE A 44 -1.62 -4.24 -14.21
CA ILE A 44 -1.40 -2.81 -13.96
C ILE A 44 -0.34 -2.25 -14.91
N GLU A 45 0.80 -2.94 -15.07
CA GLU A 45 1.88 -2.52 -15.97
C GLU A 45 1.42 -2.39 -17.42
N ARG A 46 0.46 -3.21 -17.84
CA ARG A 46 -0.13 -3.18 -19.20
C ARG A 46 -1.37 -2.29 -19.32
N GLY A 47 -1.65 -1.47 -18.31
CA GLY A 47 -2.74 -0.48 -18.35
C GLY A 47 -4.11 -1.02 -17.96
N VAL A 48 -4.21 -2.26 -17.45
CA VAL A 48 -5.44 -2.79 -16.88
C VAL A 48 -5.47 -2.49 -15.39
N TYR A 49 -6.10 -1.37 -15.02
CA TYR A 49 -6.07 -0.86 -13.66
C TYR A 49 -7.20 -1.42 -12.76
N PRO A 50 -6.96 -1.53 -11.44
CA PRO A 50 -8.00 -1.81 -10.46
C PRO A 50 -9.14 -0.79 -10.50
N VAL A 51 -10.37 -1.25 -10.29
CA VAL A 51 -11.57 -0.40 -10.36
C VAL A 51 -12.18 -0.23 -8.99
N ARG A 52 -12.43 1.01 -8.58
CA ARG A 52 -13.06 1.33 -7.29
C ARG A 52 -14.45 0.69 -7.17
N ILE A 53 -14.74 0.12 -6.00
CA ILE A 53 -16.04 -0.50 -5.70
C ILE A 53 -17.03 0.60 -5.28
N PRO A 54 -18.12 0.85 -6.04
CA PRO A 54 -19.02 1.98 -5.76
C PRO A 54 -19.85 1.82 -4.49
N GLN A 55 -20.26 0.58 -4.18
CA GLN A 55 -21.13 0.24 -3.05
C GLN A 55 -20.34 -0.08 -1.76
N GLY A 56 -19.01 0.06 -1.77
CA GLY A 56 -18.13 -0.27 -0.64
C GLY A 56 -17.76 0.95 0.20
N SER A 57 -17.01 0.72 1.28
CA SER A 57 -16.28 1.80 1.96
C SER A 57 -15.32 2.48 0.97
N SER A 58 -15.03 3.77 1.20
CA SER A 58 -14.38 4.66 0.23
C SER A 58 -13.00 4.25 -0.31
N GLY A 59 -12.42 3.14 0.15
CA GLY A 59 -11.09 2.63 -0.22
C GLY A 59 -11.07 1.13 -0.48
N SER A 60 -11.92 0.63 -1.37
CA SER A 60 -11.87 -0.76 -1.86
C SER A 60 -11.86 -0.80 -3.39
N TYR A 61 -11.04 -1.68 -3.98
CA TYR A 61 -10.83 -1.79 -5.41
C TYR A 61 -10.93 -3.25 -5.86
N PHE A 62 -11.61 -3.50 -6.98
CA PHE A 62 -11.49 -4.76 -7.71
C PHE A 62 -10.19 -4.78 -8.50
N VAL A 63 -9.28 -5.66 -8.14
CA VAL A 63 -8.06 -5.95 -8.90
C VAL A 63 -8.42 -6.90 -10.04
N LYS A 64 -7.83 -6.68 -11.20
CA LYS A 64 -8.12 -7.40 -12.44
C LYS A 64 -6.88 -8.08 -13.00
N ASP A 65 -7.10 -9.14 -13.77
CA ASP A 65 -6.08 -9.69 -14.65
C ASP A 65 -6.05 -8.98 -16.02
N LEU A 66 -5.22 -9.47 -16.94
CA LEU A 66 -5.07 -8.93 -18.30
C LEU A 66 -6.34 -9.04 -19.15
N GLU A 67 -7.22 -9.98 -18.84
CA GLU A 67 -8.51 -10.17 -19.49
C GLU A 67 -9.61 -9.32 -18.85
N SER A 68 -9.24 -8.43 -17.91
CA SER A 68 -10.16 -7.60 -17.13
C SER A 68 -11.10 -8.38 -16.20
N LYS A 69 -10.83 -9.66 -15.95
CA LYS A 69 -11.56 -10.47 -14.97
C LYS A 69 -11.12 -10.08 -13.56
N LYS A 70 -12.08 -10.00 -12.63
CA LYS A 70 -11.82 -9.64 -11.23
C LYS A 70 -11.17 -10.84 -10.53
N ILE A 71 -9.98 -10.64 -9.97
CA ILE A 71 -9.19 -11.69 -9.31
C ILE A 71 -9.02 -11.47 -7.81
N ALA A 72 -9.11 -10.23 -7.34
CA ALA A 72 -8.97 -9.91 -5.91
C ALA A 72 -9.68 -8.60 -5.55
N VAL A 73 -9.84 -8.37 -4.23
CA VAL A 73 -10.23 -7.08 -3.65
C VAL A 73 -9.01 -6.49 -2.94
N PHE A 74 -8.67 -5.26 -3.25
CA PHE A 74 -7.57 -4.53 -2.61
C PHE A 74 -8.10 -3.35 -1.80
N LYS A 75 -7.63 -3.22 -0.55
CA LYS A 75 -8.01 -2.17 0.39
C LYS A 75 -6.76 -1.41 0.85
N PRO A 76 -6.42 -0.26 0.25
CA PRO A 76 -5.22 0.49 0.64
C PRO A 76 -5.37 1.10 2.04
N LYS A 77 -4.33 0.94 2.86
CA LYS A 77 -4.21 1.52 4.22
C LYS A 77 -4.53 3.02 4.25
N ASN A 78 -4.03 3.78 3.26
CA ASN A 78 -4.13 5.24 3.26
C ASN A 78 -5.56 5.77 2.99
N GLU A 79 -6.49 4.91 2.59
CA GLU A 79 -7.90 5.25 2.30
C GLU A 79 -8.88 4.73 3.36
N GLU A 80 -8.37 4.20 4.47
CA GLU A 80 -9.19 3.83 5.63
C GLU A 80 -9.87 5.07 6.25
N PRO A 81 -11.02 4.93 6.96
CA PRO A 81 -11.72 6.04 7.63
C PRO A 81 -10.89 6.78 8.70
N TYR A 82 -9.66 6.35 8.98
CA TYR A 82 -8.68 7.01 9.86
C TYR A 82 -7.34 7.33 9.15
N GLY A 83 -7.25 7.16 7.82
CA GLY A 83 -6.07 7.46 7.03
C GLY A 83 -5.68 8.95 7.10
N GLN A 84 -4.40 9.26 6.85
CA GLN A 84 -3.81 10.61 6.96
C GLN A 84 -4.53 11.70 6.14
N LEU A 85 -5.34 11.31 5.15
CA LEU A 85 -6.13 12.18 4.29
C LEU A 85 -7.52 12.57 4.84
N ASN A 86 -7.93 12.01 5.98
CA ASN A 86 -9.21 12.36 6.59
C ASN A 86 -9.02 13.59 7.51
N PRO A 87 -9.58 14.78 7.19
CA PRO A 87 -9.31 16.01 7.93
C PRO A 87 -9.70 15.86 9.40
N LYS A 88 -8.69 15.97 10.28
CA LYS A 88 -8.77 15.68 11.73
C LYS A 88 -9.69 16.61 12.53
N TRP A 89 -10.37 17.57 11.90
CA TRP A 89 -11.16 18.60 12.59
C TRP A 89 -12.57 18.13 13.00
N THR A 90 -13.23 17.29 12.20
CA THR A 90 -14.60 16.82 12.49
C THR A 90 -14.67 15.81 13.65
N LYS A 91 -13.56 15.09 13.94
CA LYS A 91 -13.49 14.13 15.05
C LYS A 91 -13.31 14.78 16.42
N TRP A 92 -12.72 15.97 16.51
CA TRP A 92 -12.66 16.71 17.78
C TRP A 92 -14.07 17.17 18.20
N MET A 93 -14.85 17.73 17.26
CA MET A 93 -16.23 18.13 17.48
C MET A 93 -17.15 16.97 17.87
N HIS A 94 -17.03 15.80 17.21
CA HIS A 94 -17.82 14.62 17.55
C HIS A 94 -17.45 13.98 18.89
N LYS A 95 -16.17 14.00 19.29
CA LYS A 95 -15.72 13.47 20.59
C LYS A 95 -16.24 14.30 21.78
N THR A 96 -16.49 15.59 21.57
CA THR A 96 -16.97 16.52 22.61
C THR A 96 -18.49 16.49 22.78
N CYS A 97 -19.26 16.13 21.74
CA CYS A 97 -20.73 16.32 21.74
C CYS A 97 -21.56 15.04 21.97
N CYS A 98 -21.01 13.82 21.79
CA CYS A 98 -21.81 12.58 21.99
C CYS A 98 -20.95 11.32 22.30
N PRO A 99 -20.69 10.99 23.57
CA PRO A 99 -19.76 9.92 23.97
C PRO A 99 -20.25 8.46 23.76
N CYS A 100 -21.49 8.23 23.30
CA CYS A 100 -22.08 6.87 23.29
C CYS A 100 -22.47 6.30 21.92
N CYS A 101 -22.45 7.07 20.82
CA CYS A 101 -22.95 6.60 19.52
C CYS A 101 -21.99 6.78 18.33
N PHE A 102 -20.80 7.38 18.52
CA PHE A 102 -19.85 7.62 17.42
C PHE A 102 -18.46 7.10 17.74
N GLY A 103 -18.19 5.88 17.27
CA GLY A 103 -16.83 5.42 17.02
C GLY A 103 -16.54 4.06 17.64
N ARG A 104 -15.96 3.17 16.84
CA ARG A 104 -15.29 1.95 17.27
C ARG A 104 -14.04 2.32 18.10
N GLY A 105 -14.22 2.92 19.28
CA GLY A 105 -13.14 3.36 20.17
C GLY A 105 -12.29 2.20 20.72
N CYS A 106 -12.81 0.97 20.62
CA CYS A 106 -12.11 -0.27 20.92
C CYS A 106 -11.20 -0.78 19.79
N LEU A 107 -11.22 -0.17 18.60
CA LEU A 107 -10.38 -0.57 17.48
C LEU A 107 -9.21 0.37 17.30
N ILE A 108 -8.03 -0.21 17.05
CA ILE A 108 -6.83 0.56 16.75
C ILE A 108 -7.02 1.28 15.40
N PRO A 109 -6.88 2.61 15.33
CA PRO A 109 -7.00 3.35 14.08
C PRO A 109 -5.96 2.90 13.03
N ASN A 110 -6.33 2.91 11.75
CA ASN A 110 -5.42 2.70 10.60
C ASN A 110 -4.75 1.32 10.55
N GLN A 111 -5.41 0.31 11.12
CA GLN A 111 -4.98 -1.10 11.11
C GLN A 111 -6.06 -2.03 10.53
N GLY A 112 -7.01 -1.50 9.74
CA GLY A 112 -8.06 -2.32 9.12
C GLY A 112 -7.48 -3.42 8.23
N TYR A 113 -6.52 -3.10 7.38
CA TYR A 113 -5.83 -4.09 6.53
C TYR A 113 -5.14 -5.22 7.32
N LEU A 114 -4.62 -4.93 8.52
CA LEU A 114 -4.04 -5.94 9.42
C LEU A 114 -5.13 -6.81 10.03
N SER A 115 -6.29 -6.24 10.35
CA SER A 115 -7.45 -7.01 10.83
C SER A 115 -7.95 -7.99 9.75
N GLU A 116 -7.97 -7.57 8.49
CA GLU A 116 -8.38 -8.43 7.35
C GLU A 116 -7.37 -9.58 7.13
N ALA A 117 -6.07 -9.28 7.13
CA ALA A 117 -5.04 -10.31 7.04
C ALA A 117 -5.05 -11.25 8.26
N GLY A 118 -5.26 -10.70 9.46
CA GLY A 118 -5.38 -11.47 10.70
C GLY A 118 -6.57 -12.44 10.68
N ALA A 119 -7.69 -12.04 10.10
CA ALA A 119 -8.85 -12.93 9.94
C ALA A 119 -8.48 -14.15 9.06
N SER A 120 -7.78 -13.95 7.95
CA SER A 120 -7.33 -15.05 7.09
C SER A 120 -6.29 -15.96 7.77
N ILE A 121 -5.40 -15.41 8.60
CA ILE A 121 -4.42 -16.20 9.37
C ILE A 121 -5.11 -17.08 10.42
N ILE A 122 -6.09 -16.52 11.15
CA ILE A 122 -6.84 -17.26 12.16
C ILE A 122 -7.71 -18.35 11.51
N ASP A 123 -8.36 -18.04 10.39
CA ASP A 123 -9.15 -19.01 9.62
C ASP A 123 -8.33 -20.23 9.20
N GLU A 124 -7.13 -20.00 8.65
CA GLU A 124 -6.19 -21.07 8.26
C GLU A 124 -5.69 -21.86 9.47
N LYS A 125 -5.32 -21.18 10.56
CA LYS A 125 -4.82 -21.84 11.77
C LYS A 125 -5.87 -22.69 12.46
N LEU A 126 -7.14 -22.34 12.33
CA LEU A 126 -8.28 -23.08 12.88
C LEU A 126 -8.91 -24.06 11.86
N GLY A 127 -8.45 -24.07 10.61
CA GLY A 127 -8.97 -24.94 9.56
C GLY A 127 -10.44 -24.67 9.19
N LEU A 128 -10.91 -23.42 9.34
CA LEU A 128 -12.31 -23.05 9.13
C LEU A 128 -12.67 -22.97 7.63
N ASN A 129 -11.73 -22.51 6.80
CA ASN A 129 -11.87 -22.38 5.35
C ASN A 129 -13.06 -21.51 4.90
N VAL A 130 -13.40 -20.46 5.67
CA VAL A 130 -14.50 -19.54 5.33
C VAL A 130 -14.00 -18.18 4.84
N VAL A 131 -12.81 -17.75 5.27
CA VAL A 131 -12.20 -16.49 4.85
C VAL A 131 -11.35 -16.72 3.59
N PRO A 132 -11.60 -16.00 2.48
CA PRO A 132 -10.71 -16.03 1.32
C PRO A 132 -9.29 -15.61 1.69
N LYS A 133 -8.28 -16.28 1.12
CA LYS A 133 -6.87 -16.03 1.44
C LYS A 133 -6.53 -14.55 1.28
N THR A 134 -6.12 -13.92 2.38
CA THR A 134 -5.85 -12.48 2.44
C THR A 134 -4.49 -12.23 3.09
N LYS A 135 -3.62 -11.47 2.42
CA LYS A 135 -2.30 -11.07 2.94
C LYS A 135 -2.05 -9.58 2.71
N VAL A 136 -1.06 -9.05 3.43
CA VAL A 136 -0.57 -7.69 3.20
C VAL A 136 0.23 -7.67 1.92
N VAL A 137 -0.17 -6.83 0.97
CA VAL A 137 0.50 -6.67 -0.33
C VAL A 137 0.71 -5.19 -0.64
N HIS A 138 1.74 -4.89 -1.41
CA HIS A 138 2.02 -3.56 -1.93
C HIS A 138 1.64 -3.52 -3.41
N LEU A 139 0.66 -2.69 -3.77
CA LEU A 139 0.29 -2.44 -5.16
C LEU A 139 0.38 -0.95 -5.43
N VAL A 140 0.75 -0.61 -6.67
CA VAL A 140 0.77 0.75 -7.16
C VAL A 140 -0.11 0.83 -8.38
N SER A 141 -0.95 1.85 -8.49
CA SER A 141 -1.83 2.01 -9.65
C SER A 141 -2.37 3.42 -9.74
N GLU A 142 -2.41 4.01 -10.94
CA GLU A 142 -2.90 5.37 -11.19
C GLU A 142 -4.33 5.62 -10.67
N THR A 143 -5.14 4.56 -10.54
CA THR A 143 -6.53 4.63 -10.07
C THR A 143 -6.67 4.74 -8.55
N PHE A 144 -5.61 4.53 -7.78
CA PHE A 144 -5.64 4.71 -6.32
C PHE A 144 -5.64 6.19 -5.92
N ASN A 145 -6.08 6.48 -4.69
CA ASN A 145 -6.16 7.84 -4.20
C ASN A 145 -4.83 8.31 -3.61
N TYR A 146 -4.06 9.06 -4.39
CA TYR A 146 -2.80 9.71 -3.97
C TYR A 146 -2.99 11.20 -3.65
N ASN A 147 -2.20 11.68 -2.70
CA ASN A 147 -2.10 13.12 -2.39
C ASN A 147 -1.68 13.92 -3.63
N PRO A 148 -2.13 15.18 -3.77
CA PRO A 148 -1.71 16.06 -4.86
C PRO A 148 -0.18 16.20 -4.97
N ILE A 149 0.52 16.20 -3.84
CA ILE A 149 1.98 16.27 -3.76
C ILE A 149 2.64 15.01 -4.37
N ASP A 150 2.10 13.83 -4.06
CA ASP A 150 2.64 12.57 -4.59
C ASP A 150 2.37 12.46 -6.09
N ARG A 151 1.19 12.90 -6.54
CA ARG A 151 0.87 13.03 -7.98
C ARG A 151 1.81 14.01 -8.71
N ALA A 152 2.25 15.09 -8.08
CA ALA A 152 3.20 16.02 -8.68
C ALA A 152 4.61 15.41 -8.78
N LYS A 153 5.09 14.74 -7.72
CA LYS A 153 6.39 14.06 -7.71
C LYS A 153 6.50 12.96 -8.77
N THR A 154 5.43 12.17 -8.94
CA THR A 154 5.39 11.10 -9.95
C THR A 154 5.49 11.66 -11.37
N LYS A 155 4.72 12.71 -11.69
CA LYS A 155 4.78 13.41 -13.00
C LYS A 155 6.18 13.94 -13.31
N THR A 156 6.82 14.61 -12.34
CA THR A 156 8.17 15.16 -12.53
C THR A 156 9.21 14.06 -12.75
N LYS A 157 9.13 12.95 -12.01
CA LYS A 157 10.06 11.82 -12.20
C LYS A 157 9.84 11.12 -13.53
N LYS A 158 8.58 10.91 -13.95
CA LYS A 158 8.22 10.32 -15.25
C LYS A 158 8.76 11.19 -16.39
N TYR A 159 8.48 12.49 -16.35
CA TYR A 159 9.00 13.47 -17.32
C TYR A 159 10.53 13.47 -17.38
N THR A 160 11.21 13.47 -16.23
CA THR A 160 12.68 13.46 -16.17
C THR A 160 13.26 12.15 -16.71
N SER A 161 12.63 11.00 -16.44
CA SER A 161 13.05 9.70 -16.96
C SER A 161 12.89 9.61 -18.48
N GLU A 162 11.81 10.18 -19.03
CA GLU A 162 11.52 10.18 -20.47
C GLU A 162 12.40 11.18 -21.24
N HIS A 163 12.65 12.37 -20.69
CA HIS A 163 13.37 13.45 -21.38
C HIS A 163 14.89 13.50 -21.10
N PHE A 164 15.36 12.96 -19.96
CA PHE A 164 16.77 12.99 -19.57
C PHE A 164 17.29 11.59 -19.18
N PRO A 165 17.40 10.65 -20.13
CA PRO A 165 17.74 9.25 -19.83
C PRO A 165 19.14 9.10 -19.20
N LYS A 166 20.08 10.02 -19.44
CA LYS A 166 21.42 10.03 -18.83
C LYS A 166 21.41 10.35 -17.33
N VAL A 167 20.39 11.07 -16.84
CA VAL A 167 20.18 11.37 -15.40
C VAL A 167 19.23 10.33 -14.77
N GLY A 168 18.31 9.77 -15.55
CA GLY A 168 17.39 8.70 -15.16
C GLY A 168 18.08 7.40 -14.71
N LYS A 169 19.26 7.07 -15.27
CA LYS A 169 20.01 5.84 -14.93
C LYS A 169 20.51 5.78 -13.48
N ARG A 170 20.53 6.90 -12.74
CA ARG A 170 20.89 6.93 -11.31
C ARG A 170 19.68 6.67 -10.39
N PHE A 171 18.48 6.68 -10.96
CA PHE A 171 17.26 6.24 -10.32
C PHE A 171 17.04 4.78 -10.73
N HIS A 172 17.27 3.84 -9.81
CA HIS A 172 16.82 2.47 -10.03
C HIS A 172 15.33 2.50 -10.42
N ARG A 173 15.00 1.67 -11.41
CA ARG A 173 13.67 1.52 -12.02
C ARG A 173 12.66 1.08 -10.96
N ILE A 174 12.09 2.05 -10.26
CA ILE A 174 10.80 1.96 -9.59
C ILE A 174 9.84 2.48 -10.66
N GLY A 175 8.86 1.68 -11.11
CA GLY A 175 8.10 1.77 -12.37
C GLY A 175 7.44 3.13 -12.68
N PRO A 176 6.23 3.22 -13.24
CA PRO A 176 5.39 4.43 -13.11
C PRO A 176 4.98 4.74 -11.65
N TRP A 177 5.86 4.35 -10.72
CA TRP A 177 5.69 3.68 -9.43
C TRP A 177 4.94 2.36 -9.55
#